data_AF-A0A024W691-F1
#
_entry.id   AF-A0A024W691-F1
#
_cell.length_a   1.000
_cell.length_b   1.000
_cell.length_c   1.000
_cell.angle_alpha   90.00
_cell.angle_beta   90.00
_cell.angle_gamma   90.00
#
_symmetry.space_group_name_H-M   'P 1'
#
loop_
_entity.id
_entity.type
_entity.pdbx_description
1 polymer ?
#
loop_
_entity_poly.entity_id
_entity_poly.type
_entity_poly.pdbx_seq_one_letter_code
_entity_poly.pdbx_strand_id
1 'polypeptide(L)'
;MNECDDHNSSDSHIKKKTYKQLETLSTQQLKDLFDNEKKIEKISINNKSFLLNNIKFCSFNFLKLNNVIENCIIITNIMNMEKKKILKFEKILLRSYILNAYVFSNEKYKENTQLQFRLIARFISNGQNVIFLQLFNKTKIKRYEDYEEN
;
A
#
# COMPACT_ATOMS: atom_id res chain seq x y z
N MET A 1 -31.74 30.58 -37.85
CA MET A 1 -30.94 31.49 -37.00
C MET A 1 -30.89 30.82 -35.64
N ASN A 2 -29.89 29.97 -35.40
CA ASN A 2 -28.55 30.31 -34.89
C ASN A 2 -28.65 30.98 -33.50
N GLU A 3 -27.97 30.54 -32.44
CA GLU A 3 -26.63 29.95 -32.42
C GLU A 3 -26.42 29.02 -31.21
N CYS A 4 -25.58 28.03 -31.44
CA CYS A 4 -24.96 27.17 -30.43
C CYS A 4 -23.89 27.96 -29.67
N ASP A 5 -23.90 27.93 -28.34
CA ASP A 5 -22.77 28.40 -27.53
C ASP A 5 -21.95 27.22 -27.01
N ASP A 6 -20.88 26.98 -27.77
CA ASP A 6 -19.51 26.59 -27.39
C ASP A 6 -19.27 25.80 -26.09
N HIS A 7 -19.06 24.50 -26.30
CA HIS A 7 -18.16 23.68 -25.50
C HIS A 7 -16.71 24.18 -25.65
N ASN A 8 -16.15 24.81 -24.63
CA ASN A 8 -14.71 25.00 -24.52
C ASN A 8 -14.15 24.54 -23.16
N SER A 9 -13.74 23.27 -23.15
CA SER A 9 -12.38 22.84 -22.77
C SER A 9 -11.72 23.55 -21.58
N SER A 10 -11.80 22.95 -20.39
CA SER A 10 -10.86 23.26 -19.29
C SER A 10 -10.53 22.06 -18.38
N ASP A 11 -10.57 20.84 -18.93
CA ASP A 11 -10.39 19.59 -18.15
C ASP A 11 -8.93 19.24 -17.80
N SER A 12 -7.95 19.95 -18.38
CA SER A 12 -6.52 19.65 -18.21
C SER A 12 -5.88 20.36 -17.00
N HIS A 13 -6.41 21.51 -16.59
CA HIS A 13 -5.88 22.28 -15.46
C HIS A 13 -6.41 21.80 -14.10
N ILE A 14 -7.62 21.25 -14.07
CA ILE A 14 -8.26 20.74 -12.84
C ILE A 14 -7.51 19.50 -12.35
N LYS A 15 -7.25 18.52 -13.23
CA LYS A 15 -6.51 17.29 -12.89
C LYS A 15 -5.12 17.58 -12.30
N LYS A 16 -4.38 18.56 -12.82
CA LYS A 16 -3.04 18.92 -12.33
C LYS A 16 -3.05 19.57 -10.93
N LYS A 17 -4.12 20.26 -10.54
CA LYS A 17 -4.24 20.86 -9.19
C LYS A 17 -4.60 19.81 -8.12
N THR A 18 -5.34 18.77 -8.49
CA THR A 18 -5.87 17.77 -7.53
C THR A 18 -4.79 16.86 -6.95
N TYR A 19 -3.79 16.45 -7.74
CA TYR A 19 -2.70 15.61 -7.24
C TYR A 19 -1.77 16.35 -6.26
N LYS A 20 -1.53 17.65 -6.47
CA LYS A 20 -0.72 18.48 -5.56
C LYS A 20 -1.28 18.59 -4.15
N GLN A 21 -2.59 18.38 -3.96
CA GLN A 21 -3.23 18.51 -2.64
C GLN A 21 -3.11 17.24 -1.78
N LEU A 22 -2.79 16.09 -2.40
CA LEU A 22 -2.50 14.83 -1.68
C LEU A 22 -1.04 14.70 -1.26
N GLU A 23 -0.14 15.46 -1.89
CA GLU A 23 1.31 15.38 -1.65
C GLU A 23 1.74 15.89 -0.27
N THR A 24 0.86 16.56 0.48
CA THR A 24 1.20 17.20 1.77
C THR A 24 0.20 16.93 2.89
N LEU A 25 -0.55 15.83 2.85
CA LEU A 25 -1.45 15.49 3.95
C LEU A 25 -0.68 14.72 5.04
N SER A 26 -0.66 15.27 6.25
CA SER A 26 -0.19 14.56 7.44
C SER A 26 -1.11 13.37 7.77
N THR A 27 -0.60 12.40 8.54
CA THR A 27 -1.36 11.25 9.01
C THR A 27 -2.66 11.66 9.72
N GLN A 28 -2.65 12.77 10.46
CA GLN A 28 -3.84 13.30 11.13
C GLN A 28 -4.86 13.85 10.13
N GLN A 29 -4.41 14.58 9.11
CA GLN A 29 -5.30 15.12 8.07
C GLN A 29 -5.89 14.02 7.18
N LEU A 30 -5.13 12.96 6.89
CA LEU A 30 -5.66 11.76 6.23
C LEU A 30 -6.73 11.11 7.11
N LYS A 31 -6.46 10.94 8.40
CA LYS A 31 -7.42 10.36 9.34
C LYS A 31 -8.72 11.18 9.40
N ASP A 32 -8.61 12.50 9.51
CA ASP A 32 -9.78 13.41 9.55
C ASP A 32 -10.58 13.40 8.24
N LEU A 33 -9.93 13.10 7.10
CA LEU A 33 -10.56 12.99 5.78
C LEU A 33 -11.56 11.82 5.69
N PHE A 34 -11.30 10.75 6.44
CA PHE A 34 -12.01 9.47 6.31
C PHE A 34 -12.79 9.07 7.57
N ASP A 35 -12.43 9.56 8.76
CA ASP A 35 -13.11 9.21 10.03
C ASP A 35 -14.31 10.11 10.38
N ASN A 36 -14.51 11.25 9.68
CA ASN A 36 -15.53 12.23 10.08
C ASN A 36 -16.64 12.42 9.04
N GLU A 37 -17.73 11.66 9.19
CA GLU A 37 -19.03 12.03 8.58
C GLU A 37 -19.63 13.31 9.19
N LYS A 38 -19.14 13.78 10.36
CA LYS A 38 -19.78 14.87 11.13
C LYS A 38 -19.07 16.23 11.13
N LYS A 39 -17.92 16.38 10.45
CA LYS A 39 -17.22 17.68 10.30
C LYS A 39 -16.94 17.97 8.83
N ILE A 40 -18.00 18.17 8.06
CA ILE A 40 -17.96 18.17 6.59
C ILE A 40 -17.54 19.52 5.98
N GLU A 41 -17.51 20.63 6.73
CA GLU A 41 -17.50 21.94 6.07
C GLU A 41 -16.15 22.50 5.59
N LYS A 42 -14.99 21.91 5.92
CA LYS A 42 -13.70 22.57 5.64
C LYS A 42 -12.76 21.89 4.65
N ILE A 43 -13.09 20.70 4.14
CA ILE A 43 -12.22 19.99 3.17
C ILE A 43 -13.03 19.62 1.93
N SER A 44 -13.19 20.62 1.06
CA SER A 44 -13.73 20.46 -0.30
C SER A 44 -12.66 19.87 -1.21
N ILE A 45 -12.38 18.58 -1.06
CA ILE A 45 -11.65 17.84 -2.11
C ILE A 45 -12.69 17.44 -3.16
N ASN A 46 -12.55 17.99 -4.37
CA ASN A 46 -13.46 17.78 -5.51
C ASN A 46 -13.70 16.30 -5.88
N ASN A 47 -12.91 15.37 -5.35
CA ASN A 47 -12.99 13.93 -5.61
C ASN A 47 -13.46 13.10 -4.40
N LYS A 48 -14.04 13.72 -3.38
CA LYS A 48 -14.43 13.05 -2.12
C LYS A 48 -15.31 11.81 -2.33
N SER A 49 -16.31 11.89 -3.21
CA SER A 49 -17.19 10.75 -3.52
C SER A 49 -16.44 9.59 -4.15
N PHE A 50 -15.56 9.86 -5.13
CA PHE A 50 -14.77 8.82 -5.78
C PHE A 50 -13.82 8.13 -4.80
N LEU A 51 -13.13 8.89 -3.94
CA LEU A 51 -12.21 8.34 -2.96
C LEU A 51 -12.94 7.50 -1.91
N LEU A 52 -14.09 7.97 -1.39
CA LEU A 52 -14.89 7.21 -0.42
C LEU A 52 -15.45 5.90 -1.02
N ASN A 53 -15.81 5.91 -2.30
CA ASN A 53 -16.35 4.73 -2.97
C ASN A 53 -15.28 3.67 -3.28
N ASN A 54 -14.02 4.09 -3.50
CA ASN A 54 -12.96 3.20 -3.99
C ASN A 54 -11.85 2.92 -2.96
N ILE A 55 -11.71 3.73 -1.92
CA ILE A 55 -10.66 3.60 -0.91
C ILE A 55 -11.30 3.57 0.48
N LYS A 56 -11.08 2.46 1.18
CA LYS A 56 -11.48 2.30 2.58
C LYS A 56 -10.23 2.34 3.46
N PHE A 57 -10.24 3.22 4.46
CA PHE A 57 -9.24 3.24 5.51
C PHE A 57 -9.79 2.44 6.69
N CYS A 58 -9.00 1.49 7.19
CA CYS A 58 -9.44 0.62 8.27
C CYS A 58 -8.31 0.47 9.30
N SER A 59 -8.68 0.50 10.59
CA SER A 59 -7.77 0.06 11.64
C SER A 59 -7.73 -1.46 11.63
N PHE A 60 -6.67 -2.00 11.06
CA PHE A 60 -6.54 -3.44 10.86
C PHE A 60 -5.15 -3.92 11.22
N ASN A 61 -5.07 -4.92 12.10
CA ASN A 61 -3.81 -5.58 12.40
C ASN A 61 -3.62 -6.76 11.45
N PHE A 62 -2.95 -6.52 10.32
CA PHE A 62 -2.64 -7.54 9.32
C PHE A 62 -1.94 -8.76 9.92
N LEU A 63 -1.12 -8.58 10.95
CA LEU A 63 -0.41 -9.68 11.60
C LEU A 63 -1.32 -10.58 12.44
N LYS A 64 -2.60 -10.24 12.64
CA LYS A 64 -3.59 -11.13 13.29
C LYS A 64 -4.30 -12.05 12.30
N LEU A 65 -4.11 -11.87 11.00
CA LEU A 65 -4.66 -12.76 10.01
C LEU A 65 -4.01 -14.14 10.06
N ASN A 66 -4.83 -15.18 9.88
CA ASN A 66 -4.35 -16.54 9.66
C ASN A 66 -3.91 -16.73 8.21
N ASN A 67 -4.76 -16.30 7.26
CA ASN A 67 -4.49 -16.27 5.83
C ASN A 67 -5.32 -15.17 5.14
N VAL A 68 -4.98 -14.88 3.88
CA VAL A 68 -5.76 -14.07 2.94
C VAL A 68 -6.18 -14.99 1.80
N ILE A 69 -7.49 -15.08 1.54
CA ILE A 69 -8.07 -16.06 0.60
C ILE A 69 -8.51 -15.46 -0.74
N GLU A 70 -8.16 -14.21 -1.00
CA GLU A 70 -8.57 -13.47 -2.20
C GLU A 70 -7.36 -13.05 -3.01
N ASN A 71 -7.53 -12.97 -4.34
CA ASN A 71 -6.58 -12.51 -5.34
C ASN A 71 -6.18 -11.03 -5.13
N CYS A 72 -5.46 -10.74 -4.05
CA CYS A 72 -5.11 -9.38 -3.64
C CYS A 72 -3.66 -9.03 -3.95
N ILE A 73 -3.39 -7.72 -4.02
CA ILE A 73 -2.04 -7.18 -4.09
C ILE A 73 -1.76 -6.45 -2.78
N ILE A 74 -0.63 -6.77 -2.15
CA ILE A 74 -0.17 -6.11 -0.93
C ILE A 74 0.96 -5.16 -1.31
N ILE A 75 0.87 -3.90 -0.86
CA ILE A 75 1.97 -2.93 -0.95
C ILE A 75 2.19 -2.39 0.45
N THR A 76 3.37 -2.60 1.03
CA THR A 76 3.63 -2.22 2.43
C THR A 76 5.08 -1.79 2.68
N ASN A 77 5.31 -1.11 3.80
CA ASN A 77 6.64 -0.70 4.26
C ASN A 77 7.01 -1.48 5.52
N ILE A 78 8.14 -2.21 5.47
CA ILE A 78 8.65 -3.02 6.57
C ILE A 78 9.99 -2.51 7.13
N MET A 79 10.49 -1.36 6.68
CA MET A 79 11.83 -0.84 7.02
C MET A 79 12.13 -0.79 8.51
N ASN A 80 11.15 -0.42 9.34
CA ASN A 80 11.29 -0.21 10.79
C ASN A 80 10.49 -1.21 11.62
N MET A 81 10.11 -2.35 11.03
CA MET A 81 9.38 -3.40 11.76
C MET A 81 10.34 -4.31 12.53
N GLU A 82 9.92 -4.74 13.71
CA GLU A 82 10.63 -5.78 14.48
C GLU A 82 10.76 -7.08 13.68
N LYS A 83 11.90 -7.77 13.82
CA LYS A 83 12.17 -9.05 13.13
C LYS A 83 11.05 -10.09 13.32
N LYS A 84 10.46 -10.19 14.52
CA LYS A 84 9.33 -11.10 14.80
C LYS A 84 8.08 -10.77 13.97
N LYS A 85 7.80 -9.47 13.75
CA LYS A 85 6.66 -9.01 12.95
C LYS A 85 6.89 -9.27 11.46
N ILE A 86 8.12 -9.05 10.97
CA ILE A 86 8.52 -9.37 9.59
C ILE A 86 8.34 -10.88 9.33
N LEU A 87 8.84 -11.74 10.22
CA LEU A 87 8.67 -13.19 10.08
C LEU A 87 7.20 -13.62 10.07
N LYS A 88 6.36 -12.99 10.91
CA LYS A 88 4.93 -13.28 10.92
C LYS A 88 4.25 -12.84 9.62
N PHE A 89 4.62 -11.69 9.08
CA PHE A 89 4.17 -11.23 7.77
C PHE A 89 4.56 -12.22 6.66
N GLU A 90 5.81 -12.67 6.61
CA GLU A 90 6.25 -13.66 5.61
C GLU A 90 5.49 -14.98 5.70
N LYS A 91 5.21 -15.46 6.92
CA LYS A 91 4.36 -16.66 7.14
C LYS A 91 2.94 -16.47 6.60
N ILE A 92 2.36 -15.29 6.76
CA ILE A 92 1.04 -14.99 6.18
C ILE A 92 1.14 -15.04 4.65
N LEU A 93 2.17 -14.43 4.05
CA LEU A 93 2.36 -14.48 2.60
C LEU A 93 2.44 -15.90 2.04
N LEU A 94 3.15 -16.80 2.74
CA LEU A 94 3.29 -18.22 2.33
C LEU A 94 1.98 -19.00 2.40
N ARG A 95 1.11 -18.68 3.36
CA ARG A 95 -0.14 -19.41 3.61
C ARG A 95 -1.36 -18.83 2.88
N SER A 96 -1.17 -17.72 2.17
CA SER A 96 -2.26 -16.94 1.59
C SER A 96 -2.28 -17.02 0.06
N TYR A 97 -3.46 -16.87 -0.51
CA TYR A 97 -3.70 -16.80 -1.95
C TYR A 97 -3.51 -15.37 -2.49
N ILE A 98 -2.33 -14.81 -2.26
CA ILE A 98 -1.99 -13.43 -2.66
C ILE A 98 -1.41 -13.44 -4.08
N LEU A 99 -1.88 -12.54 -4.96
CA LEU A 99 -1.34 -12.41 -6.31
C LEU A 99 0.10 -11.92 -6.29
N ASN A 100 0.34 -10.81 -5.57
CA ASN A 100 1.67 -10.23 -5.41
C ASN A 100 1.79 -9.46 -4.10
N ALA A 101 2.95 -9.55 -3.46
CA ALA A 101 3.32 -8.70 -2.35
C ALA A 101 4.50 -7.82 -2.74
N TYR A 102 4.41 -6.54 -2.48
CA TYR A 102 5.44 -5.56 -2.73
C TYR A 102 5.83 -4.87 -1.43
N VAL A 103 7.12 -4.84 -1.13
CA VAL A 103 7.63 -4.30 0.13
C VAL A 103 8.71 -3.25 -0.09
N PHE A 104 8.62 -2.19 0.69
CA PHE A 104 9.72 -1.27 0.94
C PHE A 104 10.50 -1.75 2.16
N SER A 105 11.81 -1.94 2.00
CA SER A 105 12.68 -2.44 3.08
C SER A 105 14.07 -1.84 3.00
N ASN A 106 14.88 -2.12 4.02
CA ASN A 106 16.32 -1.85 3.99
C ASN A 106 17.05 -2.95 3.20
N GLU A 107 18.26 -2.65 2.71
CA GLU A 107 19.12 -3.58 1.97
C GLU A 107 19.35 -4.91 2.72
N LYS A 108 19.54 -4.83 4.04
CA LYS A 108 19.73 -5.98 4.95
C LYS A 108 18.59 -7.01 4.90
N TYR A 109 17.38 -6.61 4.49
CA TYR A 109 16.25 -7.52 4.42
C TYR A 109 16.48 -8.65 3.40
N LYS A 110 17.16 -8.39 2.28
CA LYS A 110 17.44 -9.39 1.23
C LYS A 110 18.21 -10.61 1.73
N GLU A 111 19.11 -10.37 2.68
CA GLU A 111 19.96 -11.39 3.31
C GLU A 111 19.18 -12.25 4.30
N ASN A 112 18.14 -11.67 4.92
CA ASN A 112 17.40 -12.32 6.01
C ASN A 112 16.10 -13.00 5.55
N THR A 113 15.49 -12.51 4.47
CA THR A 113 14.21 -13.06 3.99
C THR A 113 14.39 -14.45 3.39
N GLN A 114 13.46 -15.34 3.75
CA GLN A 114 13.37 -16.69 3.21
C GLN A 114 12.48 -16.75 1.95
N LEU A 115 11.75 -15.69 1.63
CA LEU A 115 10.89 -15.63 0.45
C LEU A 115 11.71 -15.38 -0.82
N GLN A 116 11.31 -16.04 -1.90
CA GLN A 116 11.75 -15.63 -3.23
C GLN A 116 11.33 -14.18 -3.46
N PHE A 117 12.22 -13.41 -4.08
CA PHE A 117 11.93 -12.03 -4.38
C PHE A 117 12.53 -11.59 -5.72
N ARG A 118 11.99 -10.50 -6.25
CA ARG A 118 12.57 -9.73 -7.34
C ARG A 118 12.82 -8.31 -6.86
N LEU A 119 14.04 -7.81 -7.03
CA LEU A 119 14.32 -6.39 -6.80
C LEU A 119 13.75 -5.56 -7.94
N ILE A 120 12.95 -4.55 -7.60
CA ILE A 120 12.32 -3.65 -8.57
C ILE A 120 13.11 -2.36 -8.66
N ALA A 121 13.40 -1.73 -7.52
CA ALA A 121 14.08 -0.44 -7.49
C ALA A 121 14.92 -0.26 -6.22
N ARG A 122 15.88 0.65 -6.31
CA ARG A 122 16.64 1.20 -5.17
C ARG A 122 16.51 2.72 -5.20
N PHE A 123 16.33 3.33 -4.04
CA PHE A 123 16.26 4.77 -3.91
C PHE A 123 16.64 5.22 -2.50
N ILE A 124 16.91 6.51 -2.33
CA ILE A 124 17.20 7.12 -1.04
C ILE A 124 15.94 7.83 -0.56
N SER A 125 15.54 7.56 0.69
CA SER A 125 14.44 8.25 1.35
C SER A 125 14.88 8.66 2.75
N ASN A 126 14.79 9.96 3.07
CA ASN A 126 15.22 10.52 4.35
C ASN A 126 16.66 10.10 4.77
N GLY A 127 17.59 10.11 3.81
CA GLY A 127 18.99 9.72 4.05
C GLY A 127 19.22 8.21 4.24
N GLN A 128 18.18 7.37 4.11
CA GLN A 128 18.29 5.93 4.22
C GLN A 128 18.16 5.26 2.85
N ASN A 129 18.95 4.20 2.65
CA ASN A 129 18.86 3.36 1.45
C ASN A 129 17.64 2.44 1.55
N VAL A 130 16.68 2.64 0.65
CA VAL A 130 15.45 1.87 0.56
C VAL A 130 15.48 1.04 -0.71
N ILE A 131 15.04 -0.21 -0.58
CA ILE A 131 14.79 -1.10 -1.70
C ILE A 131 13.31 -1.38 -1.82
N PHE A 132 12.84 -1.50 -3.06
CA PHE A 132 11.50 -1.94 -3.40
C PHE A 132 11.57 -3.34 -4.01
N LEU A 133 10.94 -4.31 -3.33
CA LEU A 133 10.97 -5.72 -3.68
C LEU A 133 9.57 -6.22 -4.02
N GLN A 134 9.46 -7.10 -5.00
CA GLN A 134 8.35 -8.04 -5.12
C GLN A 134 8.70 -9.30 -4.34
N LEU A 135 7.82 -9.75 -3.46
CA LEU A 135 7.90 -11.02 -2.75
C LEU A 135 6.94 -12.02 -3.37
N PHE A 136 7.41 -13.24 -3.53
CA PHE A 136 6.59 -14.36 -4.00
C PHE A 136 6.15 -15.20 -2.81
N ASN A 137 4.98 -15.83 -2.92
CA ASN A 137 4.46 -16.81 -1.96
C ASN A 137 5.20 -18.16 -2.04
N LYS A 138 6.52 -18.11 -2.20
CA LYS A 138 7.41 -19.27 -2.34
C LYS A 138 8.68 -18.99 -1.59
N THR A 139 9.23 -19.99 -0.93
CA THR A 139 10.53 -19.87 -0.28
C THR A 139 11.67 -20.02 -1.28
N LYS A 140 12.80 -19.35 -1.04
CA LYS A 140 14.03 -19.52 -1.84
C LYS A 140 14.58 -20.94 -1.78
N ILE A 141 14.23 -21.70 -0.73
CA ILE A 141 14.73 -23.04 -0.41
C ILE A 141 13.55 -23.87 0.14
N LYS A 142 13.39 -25.14 -0.30
CA LYS A 142 12.44 -26.14 0.26
C LYS A 142 12.83 -26.51 1.71
N ARG A 143 12.57 -25.66 2.70
CA ARG A 143 12.90 -25.90 4.13
C ARG A 143 11.69 -25.83 5.06
N TYR A 144 10.51 -26.15 4.54
CA TYR A 144 9.28 -26.26 5.33
C TYR A 144 8.57 -27.59 5.09
N GLU A 145 9.31 -28.69 5.00
CA GLU A 145 8.75 -30.01 5.32
C GLU A 145 8.83 -30.31 6.84
N ASP A 146 9.54 -29.49 7.65
CA ASP A 146 9.79 -29.79 9.08
C ASP A 146 8.92 -29.01 10.09
N TYR A 147 7.81 -28.40 9.68
CA TYR A 147 6.92 -27.68 10.62
C TYR A 147 5.43 -28.04 10.49
N GLU A 148 5.11 -29.11 9.77
CA GLU A 148 3.80 -29.79 9.88
C GLU A 148 3.93 -31.06 10.74
N GLU A 149 4.35 -30.90 11.99
CA GLU A 149 4.05 -31.86 13.05
C GLU A 149 3.60 -31.09 14.31
N ASN A 150 2.28 -31.01 14.45
CA ASN A 150 1.43 -30.97 15.66
C ASN A 150 0.16 -30.15 15.43
#